data_AF-A0A838UBA4-F1
#
_entry.id   AF-A0A838UBA4-F1
#
_cell.length_a   1.000
_cell.length_b   1.000
_cell.length_c   1.000
_cell.angle_alpha   90.00
_cell.angle_beta   90.00
_cell.angle_gamma   90.00
#
_symmetry.space_group_name_H-M   'P 1'
#
loop_
_entity.id
_entity.type
_entity.pdbx_description
1 polymer ?
#
loop_
_entity_poly.entity_id
_entity_poly.type
_entity_poly.pdbx_seq_one_letter_code
_entity_poly.pdbx_strand_id
1 'polypeptide(L)'
;MEVAATLPLGHRRVGLDRRANLRDDNIEGRRAAFIRDLDDELARAPKCHTLLLMSEDLFTCTKNAVQTYREFFARYASRLESLMYLRRQDRWLASLTLQGRKSGARQGLELIPATPKHYGSNIRIWNAESDACHIRRFEQEFLLNGDLIDDFCATAGADRADLATVAVHANPAIMQEQLDLIDVLNRKLERMPFYRRIRYRRTFIPFCADILGGTKIEFERGAAVEAFESYKGINGWLRATRDAAGPPLFFNADFSDYPEVARNDRRYTLDQLVHLQSVVAGRLRELGLTAPPVADQGSRDNVMNYIASAFIPLRKVEFESARALLKSRKADERKLAEDLGLSTTEDVSDFYDEDDG
;
A
#
# COMPACT_ATOMS: atom_id res chain seq x y z
N MET A 1 1.59 -13.11 -5.39
CA MET A 1 0.22 -12.80 -4.95
C MET A 1 0.29 -11.92 -3.68
N GLU A 2 -0.44 -10.80 -3.62
CA GLU A 2 -0.56 -9.99 -2.40
C GLU A 2 -1.61 -10.67 -1.51
N VAL A 3 -1.15 -11.44 -0.52
CA VAL A 3 -2.05 -12.17 0.38
C VAL A 3 -2.54 -11.18 1.44
N ALA A 4 -3.82 -10.81 1.38
CA ALA A 4 -4.49 -10.18 2.52
C ALA A 4 -4.50 -11.19 3.67
N ALA A 5 -3.55 -11.06 4.60
CA ALA A 5 -3.31 -12.00 5.68
C ALA A 5 -4.57 -12.20 6.55
N THR A 6 -5.35 -13.21 6.21
CA THR A 6 -6.46 -13.77 7.01
C THR A 6 -6.09 -15.19 7.45
N LEU A 7 -4.84 -15.35 7.89
CA LEU A 7 -4.35 -16.53 8.61
C LEU A 7 -4.50 -16.32 10.12
N PRO A 8 -4.48 -17.39 10.94
CA PRO A 8 -5.35 -17.51 12.10
C PRO A 8 -4.88 -16.64 13.27
N LEU A 9 -5.35 -15.40 13.32
CA LEU A 9 -5.18 -14.56 14.50
C LEU A 9 -6.45 -14.61 15.32
N GLY A 10 -6.42 -15.46 16.35
CA GLY A 10 -7.43 -15.51 17.40
C GLY A 10 -7.79 -14.10 17.90
N HIS A 11 -9.08 -13.81 17.86
CA HIS A 11 -9.83 -12.78 18.58
C HIS A 11 -9.43 -11.29 18.51
N ARG A 12 -8.30 -10.87 17.90
CA ARG A 12 -7.91 -9.44 17.86
C ARG A 12 -8.11 -8.70 16.54
N ARG A 13 -8.50 -9.38 15.45
CA ARG A 13 -8.70 -8.74 14.12
C ARG A 13 -10.14 -8.38 13.73
N VAL A 14 -11.12 -8.60 14.62
CA VAL A 14 -12.54 -8.25 14.41
C VAL A 14 -12.73 -6.81 13.91
N GLY A 15 -11.82 -5.87 14.21
CA GLY A 15 -11.87 -4.50 13.72
C GLY A 15 -11.45 -4.26 12.26
N LEU A 16 -10.52 -5.05 11.71
CA LEU A 16 -10.06 -4.93 10.31
C LEU A 16 -11.01 -5.67 9.36
N ASP A 17 -11.49 -6.84 9.79
CA ASP A 17 -12.50 -7.62 9.05
C ASP A 17 -13.84 -6.86 8.99
N ARG A 18 -14.29 -6.27 10.11
CA ARG A 18 -15.44 -5.33 10.11
C ARG A 18 -15.23 -4.10 9.24
N ARG A 19 -14.03 -3.52 9.21
CA ARG A 19 -13.74 -2.35 8.36
C ARG A 19 -13.73 -2.72 6.88
N ALA A 20 -13.20 -3.88 6.55
CA ALA A 20 -13.23 -4.46 5.21
C ALA A 20 -14.61 -5.03 4.83
N ASN A 21 -15.61 -4.95 5.71
CA ASN A 21 -16.96 -5.51 5.52
C ASN A 21 -16.96 -7.02 5.23
N LEU A 22 -15.91 -7.71 5.69
CA LEU A 22 -15.85 -9.15 5.67
C LEU A 22 -16.84 -9.63 6.73
N ARG A 23 -17.96 -10.20 6.29
CA ARG A 23 -18.92 -10.81 7.20
C ARG A 23 -18.21 -11.95 7.94
N ASP A 24 -18.40 -12.00 9.26
CA ASP A 24 -17.76 -12.99 10.13
C ASP A 24 -18.14 -14.45 9.76
N ASP A 25 -19.17 -14.65 8.93
CA ASP A 25 -19.79 -15.93 8.60
C ASP A 25 -19.00 -16.81 7.61
N ASN A 26 -17.92 -16.32 6.98
CA ASN A 26 -17.15 -17.13 6.01
C ASN A 26 -15.62 -17.09 6.17
N ILE A 27 -15.09 -16.76 7.36
CA ILE A 27 -13.64 -16.77 7.59
C ILE A 27 -13.04 -18.16 7.35
N GLU A 28 -13.69 -19.21 7.86
CA GLU A 28 -13.20 -20.59 7.69
C GLU A 28 -13.26 -21.07 6.24
N GLY A 29 -14.32 -20.72 5.49
CA GLY A 29 -14.40 -21.08 4.07
C GLY A 29 -13.33 -20.37 3.24
N ARG A 30 -13.01 -19.10 3.52
CA ARG A 30 -11.91 -18.39 2.87
C ARG A 30 -10.55 -18.95 3.21
N ARG A 31 -10.33 -19.36 4.47
CA ARG A 31 -9.11 -20.09 4.86
C ARG A 31 -9.00 -21.40 4.11
N ALA A 32 -10.08 -22.18 4.05
CA ALA A 32 -10.08 -23.45 3.32
C ALA A 32 -9.81 -23.24 1.83
N ALA A 33 -10.37 -22.20 1.22
CA ALA A 33 -10.07 -21.83 -0.17
C ALA A 33 -8.60 -21.46 -0.35
N PHE A 34 -8.06 -20.54 0.47
CA PHE A 34 -6.65 -20.16 0.41
C PHE A 34 -5.70 -21.36 0.56
N ILE A 35 -6.01 -22.29 1.45
CA ILE A 35 -5.22 -23.51 1.64
C ILE A 35 -5.22 -24.37 0.38
N ARG A 36 -6.40 -24.61 -0.22
CA ARG A 36 -6.49 -25.38 -1.47
C ARG A 36 -5.72 -24.70 -2.60
N ASP A 37 -5.91 -23.39 -2.76
CA ASP A 37 -5.25 -22.64 -3.84
C ASP A 37 -3.72 -22.68 -3.70
N LEU A 38 -3.22 -22.59 -2.46
CA LEU A 38 -1.80 -22.74 -2.15
C LEU A 38 -1.30 -24.17 -2.42
N ASP A 39 -2.07 -25.19 -2.03
CA ASP A 39 -1.72 -26.59 -2.30
C ASP A 39 -1.64 -26.85 -3.82
N ASP A 40 -2.59 -26.34 -4.60
CA ASP A 40 -2.64 -26.45 -6.06
C ASP A 40 -1.50 -25.66 -6.74
N GLU A 41 -1.15 -24.48 -6.23
CA GLU A 41 0.00 -23.69 -6.71
C GLU A 41 1.32 -24.44 -6.48
N LEU A 42 1.53 -24.98 -5.27
CA LEU A 42 2.74 -25.75 -4.95
C LEU A 42 2.83 -27.04 -5.76
N ALA A 43 1.72 -27.73 -6.01
CA ALA A 43 1.68 -28.92 -6.86
C ALA A 43 2.07 -28.62 -8.32
N ARG A 44 1.76 -27.43 -8.82
CA ARG A 44 2.17 -26.96 -10.17
C ARG A 44 3.64 -26.53 -10.24
N ALA A 45 4.31 -26.34 -9.11
CA ALA A 45 5.69 -25.87 -9.03
C ALA A 45 6.63 -26.84 -8.29
N PRO A 46 6.72 -28.13 -8.69
CA PRO A 46 7.42 -29.17 -7.93
C PRO A 46 8.94 -28.99 -7.85
N LYS A 47 9.51 -28.09 -8.65
CA LYS A 47 10.95 -27.75 -8.64
C LYS A 47 11.28 -26.58 -7.72
N CYS A 48 10.27 -25.88 -7.20
CA CYS A 48 10.49 -24.76 -6.29
C CYS A 48 10.90 -25.29 -4.91
N HIS A 49 11.96 -24.70 -4.35
CA HIS A 49 12.48 -25.05 -3.03
C HIS A 49 12.22 -23.95 -1.98
N THR A 50 11.66 -22.81 -2.39
CA THR A 50 11.40 -21.65 -1.54
C THR A 50 9.96 -21.17 -1.73
N LEU A 51 9.22 -21.07 -0.63
CA LEU A 51 7.92 -20.41 -0.58
C LEU A 51 8.11 -18.96 -0.12
N LEU A 52 7.80 -18.00 -0.98
CA LEU A 52 7.87 -16.58 -0.65
C LEU A 52 6.49 -16.07 -0.23
N LEU A 53 6.44 -15.48 0.96
CA LEU A 53 5.23 -14.86 1.52
C LEU A 53 5.49 -13.39 1.78
N MET A 54 4.60 -12.53 1.29
CA MET A 54 4.69 -11.09 1.47
C MET A 54 3.34 -10.52 1.88
N SER A 55 3.35 -9.71 2.94
CA SER A 55 2.20 -8.90 3.34
C SER A 55 2.69 -7.72 4.17
N GLU A 56 2.12 -6.52 3.95
CA GLU A 56 2.45 -5.32 4.73
C GLU A 56 2.20 -5.51 6.23
N ASP A 57 1.26 -6.40 6.58
CA ASP A 57 0.86 -6.69 7.95
C ASP A 57 1.90 -7.50 8.73
N LEU A 58 2.80 -8.23 8.05
CA LEU A 58 3.79 -9.08 8.70
C LEU A 58 4.68 -8.28 9.65
N PHE A 59 5.00 -7.04 9.28
CA PHE A 59 5.83 -6.17 10.11
C PHE A 59 5.19 -5.84 11.47
N THR A 60 3.86 -5.92 11.60
CA THR A 60 3.15 -5.57 12.85
C THR A 60 2.74 -6.79 13.68
N CYS A 61 3.23 -7.97 13.32
CA CYS A 61 2.87 -9.21 13.97
C CYS A 61 3.38 -9.30 15.41
N THR A 62 2.55 -9.87 16.28
CA THR A 62 2.95 -10.24 17.63
C THR A 62 3.81 -11.52 17.59
N LYS A 63 4.53 -11.81 18.67
CA LYS A 63 5.26 -13.08 18.80
C LYS A 63 4.38 -14.31 18.49
N ASN A 64 3.20 -14.39 19.10
CA ASN A 64 2.27 -15.50 18.87
C ASN A 64 1.80 -15.58 17.41
N ALA A 65 1.63 -14.43 16.73
CA ALA A 65 1.28 -14.41 15.32
C ALA A 65 2.40 -15.03 14.46
N VAL A 66 3.66 -14.69 14.73
CA VAL A 66 4.81 -15.29 14.01
C VAL A 66 4.91 -16.79 14.27
N GLN A 67 4.71 -17.23 15.51
CA GLN A 67 4.67 -18.66 15.85
C GLN A 67 3.53 -19.39 15.12
N THR A 68 2.36 -18.75 15.04
CA THR A 68 1.22 -19.30 14.30
C THR A 68 1.53 -19.44 12.81
N TYR A 69 2.21 -18.45 12.20
CA TYR A 69 2.68 -18.59 10.81
C TYR A 69 3.67 -19.74 10.66
N ARG A 70 4.64 -19.86 11.57
CA ARG A 70 5.59 -20.97 11.57
C ARG A 70 4.89 -22.32 11.61
N GLU A 71 3.95 -22.51 12.53
CA GLU A 71 3.17 -23.75 12.63
C GLU A 71 2.35 -24.02 11.37
N PHE A 72 1.66 -23.00 10.85
CA PHE A 72 0.84 -23.13 9.65
C PHE A 72 1.66 -23.50 8.40
N PHE A 73 2.83 -22.88 8.23
CA PHE A 73 3.68 -23.10 7.07
C PHE A 73 4.66 -24.28 7.23
N ALA A 74 4.77 -24.86 8.43
CA ALA A 74 5.65 -26.02 8.69
C ALA A 74 5.33 -27.24 7.81
N ARG A 75 4.09 -27.36 7.31
CA ARG A 75 3.70 -28.41 6.36
C ARG A 75 4.25 -28.23 4.94
N TYR A 76 4.72 -27.02 4.61
CA TYR A 76 5.22 -26.66 3.28
C TYR A 76 6.73 -26.39 3.28
N ALA A 77 7.24 -25.83 4.38
CA ALA A 77 8.63 -25.45 4.52
C ALA A 77 9.16 -25.89 5.87
N SER A 78 10.35 -26.50 5.87
CA SER A 78 11.04 -26.92 7.10
C SER A 78 11.71 -25.76 7.84
N ARG A 79 11.86 -24.60 7.19
CA ARG A 79 12.52 -23.41 7.72
C ARG A 79 11.70 -22.16 7.43
N LEU A 80 11.63 -21.28 8.41
CA LEU A 80 11.05 -19.94 8.30
C LEU A 80 12.18 -18.91 8.34
N GLU A 81 12.41 -18.24 7.21
CA GLU A 81 13.35 -17.12 7.12
C GLU A 81 12.57 -15.81 6.95
N SER A 82 13.04 -14.74 7.59
CA SER A 82 12.46 -13.40 7.43
C SER A 82 13.45 -12.45 6.77
N LEU A 83 12.99 -11.77 5.72
CA LEU A 83 13.73 -10.74 5.00
C LEU A 83 13.12 -9.37 5.32
N MET A 84 13.86 -8.49 5.98
CA MET A 84 13.37 -7.19 6.45
C MET A 84 14.17 -6.05 5.85
N TYR A 85 13.57 -5.30 4.94
CA TYR A 85 14.13 -4.04 4.45
C TYR A 85 13.66 -2.88 5.32
N LEU A 86 14.60 -2.32 6.07
CA LEU A 86 14.33 -1.24 7.01
C LEU A 86 14.63 0.12 6.35
N ARG A 87 13.70 1.06 6.51
CA ARG A 87 13.89 2.47 6.14
C ARG A 87 14.38 3.25 7.36
N ARG A 88 15.16 4.30 7.15
CA ARG A 88 15.47 5.27 8.20
C ARG A 88 14.21 5.83 8.83
N GLN A 89 14.19 5.97 10.16
CA GLN A 89 12.94 6.10 10.91
C GLN A 89 12.21 7.42 10.69
N ASP A 90 12.92 8.52 10.45
CA ASP A 90 12.36 9.79 10.00
C ASP A 90 11.60 9.64 8.67
N ARG A 91 12.21 8.97 7.68
CA ARG A 91 11.60 8.72 6.37
C ARG A 91 10.41 7.76 6.45
N TRP A 92 10.50 6.74 7.31
CA TRP A 92 9.38 5.83 7.59
C TRP A 92 8.20 6.57 8.24
N LEU A 93 8.45 7.41 9.25
CA LEU A 93 7.42 8.21 9.91
C LEU A 93 6.78 9.22 8.96
N ALA A 94 7.57 9.88 8.11
CA ALA A 94 7.07 10.74 7.05
C ALA A 94 6.09 9.98 6.13
N SER A 95 6.49 8.79 5.67
CA SER A 95 5.64 7.91 4.86
C SER A 95 4.32 7.56 5.57
N LEU A 96 4.38 7.21 6.86
CA LEU A 96 3.20 6.89 7.66
C LEU A 96 2.28 8.10 7.86
N THR A 97 2.84 9.28 8.12
CA THR A 97 2.06 10.52 8.22
C THR A 97 1.32 10.81 6.91
N LEU A 98 2.01 10.71 5.76
CA LEU A 98 1.37 10.91 4.46
C LEU A 98 0.31 9.85 4.16
N GLN A 99 0.54 8.58 4.50
CA GLN A 99 -0.45 7.51 4.34
C GLN A 99 -1.68 7.73 5.25
N GLY A 100 -1.46 8.17 6.49
CA GLY A 100 -2.53 8.58 7.41
C GLY A 100 -3.36 9.73 6.85
N ARG A 101 -2.71 10.72 6.22
CA ARG A 101 -3.37 11.84 5.56
C ARG A 101 -4.20 11.40 4.36
N LYS A 102 -3.61 10.61 3.45
CA LYS A 102 -4.30 10.04 2.27
C LYS A 102 -5.55 9.24 2.66
N SER A 103 -5.46 8.46 3.73
CA SER A 103 -6.56 7.62 4.22
C SER A 103 -7.59 8.37 5.08
N GLY A 104 -7.36 9.65 5.38
CA GLY A 104 -8.20 10.42 6.30
C GLY A 104 -8.11 9.96 7.76
N ALA A 105 -7.14 9.11 8.09
CA ALA A 105 -6.91 8.61 9.44
C ALA A 105 -6.16 9.62 10.33
N ARG A 106 -5.55 10.65 9.73
CA ARG A 106 -4.84 11.72 10.43
C ARG A 106 -5.15 13.09 9.82
N GLN A 107 -5.24 14.08 10.70
CA GLN A 107 -5.22 15.50 10.33
C GLN A 107 -3.80 16.04 10.59
N GLY A 108 -3.31 16.91 9.71
CA GLY A 108 -1.98 17.52 9.84
C GLY A 108 -0.82 16.76 9.17
N LEU A 109 0.37 17.36 9.27
CA LEU A 109 1.62 16.89 8.65
C LEU A 109 2.76 16.72 9.66
N GLU A 110 2.45 16.74 10.96
CA GLU A 110 3.46 16.52 11.98
C GLU A 110 4.00 15.09 11.89
N LEU A 111 5.31 14.95 12.06
CA LEU A 111 5.94 13.65 12.28
C LEU A 111 5.57 13.19 13.68
N ILE A 112 4.38 12.61 13.84
CA ILE A 112 3.99 12.01 15.11
C ILE A 112 4.91 10.80 15.28
N PRO A 113 5.77 10.76 16.32
CA PRO A 113 6.56 9.59 16.58
C PRO A 113 5.60 8.42 16.82
N ALA A 114 5.53 7.49 15.87
CA ALA A 114 5.03 6.16 16.19
C ALA A 114 5.87 5.68 17.39
N THR A 115 5.25 5.05 18.38
CA THR A 115 6.00 4.66 19.58
C THR A 115 7.20 3.82 19.15
N PRO A 116 8.45 4.26 19.42
CA PRO A 116 9.65 3.54 18.97
C PRO A 116 9.71 2.08 19.42
N LYS A 117 8.96 1.79 20.50
CA LYS A 117 8.71 0.47 21.03
C LYS A 117 8.17 -0.50 19.97
N HIS A 118 7.21 -0.12 19.12
CA HIS A 118 6.64 -1.05 18.14
C HIS A 118 7.62 -1.41 17.02
N TYR A 119 8.32 -0.43 16.46
CA TYR A 119 9.31 -0.69 15.41
C TYR A 119 10.42 -1.63 15.89
N GLY A 120 11.03 -1.29 17.03
CA GLY A 120 12.11 -2.09 17.60
C GLY A 120 11.64 -3.43 18.19
N SER A 121 10.41 -3.53 18.69
CA SER A 121 9.86 -4.80 19.17
C SER A 121 9.62 -5.75 18.00
N ASN A 122 9.07 -5.26 16.91
CA ASN A 122 8.70 -6.10 15.77
C ASN A 122 9.92 -6.69 15.08
N ILE A 123 10.99 -5.89 14.91
CA ILE A 123 12.27 -6.39 14.41
C ILE A 123 12.83 -7.48 15.33
N ARG A 124 12.81 -7.27 16.66
CA ARG A 124 13.29 -8.28 17.61
C ARG A 124 12.46 -9.54 17.63
N ILE A 125 11.14 -9.43 17.48
CA ILE A 125 10.23 -10.58 17.37
C ILE A 125 10.62 -11.42 16.16
N TRP A 126 10.68 -10.83 14.96
CA TRP A 126 11.09 -11.57 13.76
C TRP A 126 12.51 -12.11 13.87
N ASN A 127 13.43 -11.36 14.46
CA ASN A 127 14.79 -11.83 14.72
C ASN A 127 14.86 -13.07 15.62
N ALA A 128 13.97 -13.16 16.63
CA ALA A 128 13.98 -14.24 17.60
C ALA A 128 13.14 -15.44 17.17
N GLU A 129 12.05 -15.22 16.42
CA GLU A 129 11.09 -16.26 16.07
C GLU A 129 11.30 -16.87 14.67
N SER A 130 12.17 -16.30 13.83
CA SER A 130 12.61 -16.89 12.55
C SER A 130 13.87 -17.76 12.73
N ASP A 131 14.07 -18.74 11.85
CA ASP A 131 15.31 -19.55 11.81
C ASP A 131 16.49 -18.75 11.29
N ALA A 132 16.22 -17.83 10.37
CA ALA A 132 17.14 -16.80 9.94
C ALA A 132 16.40 -15.48 9.78
N CYS A 133 17.03 -14.38 10.20
CA CYS A 133 16.49 -13.04 10.01
C CYS A 133 17.53 -12.17 9.32
N HIS A 134 17.23 -11.84 8.07
CA HIS A 134 18.05 -11.04 7.18
C HIS A 134 17.54 -9.60 7.22
N ILE A 135 18.30 -8.74 7.88
CA ILE A 135 17.94 -7.32 8.03
C ILE A 135 18.79 -6.50 7.06
N ARG A 136 18.13 -5.80 6.15
CA ARG A 136 18.73 -4.96 5.09
C ARG A 136 18.33 -3.51 5.29
N ARG A 137 19.16 -2.59 4.78
CA ARG A 137 18.82 -1.16 4.65
C ARG A 137 18.11 -0.95 3.32
N PHE A 138 17.12 -0.08 3.29
CA PHE A 138 16.35 0.21 2.08
C PHE A 138 16.95 1.35 1.24
N GLU A 139 17.89 2.12 1.78
CA GLU A 139 18.51 3.24 1.09
C GLU A 139 19.45 2.75 -0.03
N GLN A 140 19.41 3.44 -1.16
CA GLN A 140 20.03 3.03 -2.42
C GLN A 140 21.52 2.74 -2.27
N GLU A 141 22.26 3.53 -1.48
CA GLU A 141 23.70 3.33 -1.29
C GLU A 141 24.06 2.01 -0.58
N PHE A 142 23.10 1.32 0.03
CA PHE A 142 23.30 0.03 0.69
C PHE A 142 22.71 -1.17 -0.05
N LEU A 143 21.96 -0.92 -1.13
CA LEU A 143 21.39 -1.98 -1.96
C LEU A 143 22.46 -2.50 -2.92
N LEU A 144 22.46 -3.81 -3.18
CA LEU A 144 23.28 -4.40 -4.23
C LEU A 144 23.02 -3.69 -5.56
N ASN A 145 24.08 -3.19 -6.21
CA ASN A 145 24.02 -2.38 -7.44
C ASN A 145 23.14 -1.11 -7.34
N GLY A 146 22.78 -0.68 -6.13
CA GLY A 146 21.80 0.38 -5.95
C GLY A 146 20.38 0.00 -6.40
N ASP A 147 20.05 -1.29 -6.47
CA ASP A 147 18.75 -1.81 -6.91
C ASP A 147 18.15 -2.77 -5.88
N LEU A 148 16.87 -2.55 -5.55
CA LEU A 148 16.17 -3.33 -4.54
C LEU A 148 15.90 -4.77 -5.00
N ILE A 149 15.61 -4.96 -6.28
CA ILE A 149 15.27 -6.28 -6.82
C ILE A 149 16.53 -7.14 -6.87
N ASP A 150 17.66 -6.57 -7.30
CA ASP A 150 18.96 -7.25 -7.26
C ASP A 150 19.34 -7.66 -5.82
N ASP A 151 19.22 -6.73 -4.87
CA ASP A 151 19.50 -7.01 -3.45
C ASP A 151 18.58 -8.10 -2.88
N PHE A 152 17.29 -8.02 -3.20
CA PHE A 152 16.29 -8.99 -2.78
C PHE A 152 16.59 -10.38 -3.35
N CYS A 153 16.87 -10.48 -4.66
CA CYS A 153 17.19 -11.74 -5.31
C CYS A 153 18.44 -12.38 -4.70
N ALA A 154 19.50 -11.58 -4.55
CA ALA A 154 20.74 -12.05 -3.94
C ALA A 154 20.53 -12.53 -2.49
N THR A 155 19.74 -11.81 -1.69
CA THR A 155 19.51 -12.17 -0.29
C THR A 155 18.55 -13.36 -0.15
N ALA A 156 17.55 -13.48 -1.03
CA ALA A 156 16.60 -14.59 -1.06
C ALA A 156 17.16 -15.85 -1.76
N GLY A 157 18.32 -15.75 -2.42
CA GLY A 157 18.89 -16.83 -3.23
C GLY A 157 18.09 -17.13 -4.50
N ALA A 158 17.42 -16.12 -5.06
CA ALA A 158 16.66 -16.22 -6.30
C ALA A 158 17.48 -15.72 -7.50
N ASP A 159 17.26 -16.29 -8.68
CA ASP A 159 17.85 -15.78 -9.91
C ASP A 159 17.06 -14.56 -10.41
N ARG A 160 17.77 -13.44 -10.58
CA ARG A 160 17.20 -12.20 -11.11
C ARG A 160 16.72 -12.36 -12.56
N ALA A 161 17.35 -13.22 -13.35
CA ALA A 161 17.04 -13.43 -14.76
C ALA A 161 15.67 -14.08 -14.97
N ASP A 162 15.21 -14.86 -14.00
CA ASP A 162 13.92 -15.54 -14.03
C ASP A 162 12.75 -14.63 -13.63
N LEU A 163 13.04 -13.41 -13.13
CA LEU A 163 12.00 -12.46 -12.72
C LEU A 163 11.55 -11.59 -13.89
N ALA A 164 10.31 -11.83 -14.32
CA ALA A 164 9.57 -10.89 -15.14
C ALA A 164 9.26 -9.62 -14.32
N THR A 165 10.01 -8.55 -14.54
CA THR A 165 9.66 -7.24 -13.95
C THR A 165 8.59 -6.57 -14.78
N VAL A 166 7.38 -6.50 -14.23
CA VAL A 166 6.36 -5.57 -14.71
C VAL A 166 6.74 -4.18 -14.23
N ALA A 167 6.49 -3.14 -15.04
CA ALA A 167 6.67 -1.76 -14.62
C ALA A 167 5.93 -1.51 -13.30
N VAL A 168 6.69 -1.24 -12.23
CA VAL A 168 6.11 -1.02 -10.91
C VAL A 168 5.46 0.34 -10.89
N HIS A 169 4.15 0.38 -10.71
CA HIS A 169 3.44 1.63 -10.50
C HIS A 169 3.65 2.07 -9.05
N ALA A 170 4.57 3.03 -8.83
CA ALA A 170 4.78 3.59 -7.51
C ALA A 170 3.50 4.26 -7.00
N ASN A 171 3.18 4.05 -5.72
CA ASN A 171 2.04 4.73 -5.10
C ASN A 171 2.24 6.25 -5.20
N PRO A 172 1.35 6.98 -5.90
CA PRO A 172 1.57 8.39 -6.19
C PRO A 172 1.71 9.18 -4.89
N ALA A 173 2.73 10.03 -4.80
CA ALA A 173 2.92 10.91 -3.66
C ALA A 173 1.77 11.92 -3.58
N ILE A 174 1.33 12.22 -2.36
CA ILE A 174 0.39 13.32 -2.12
C ILE A 174 1.17 14.62 -2.14
N MET A 175 0.70 15.59 -2.92
CA MET A 175 1.31 16.91 -3.03
C MET A 175 0.64 17.90 -2.06
N GLN A 176 1.34 18.98 -1.73
CA GLN A 176 0.87 19.98 -0.76
C GLN A 176 -0.49 20.57 -1.16
N GLU A 177 -0.62 20.97 -2.41
CA GLU A 177 -1.81 21.62 -2.96
C GLU A 177 -3.03 20.71 -2.98
N GLN A 178 -2.81 19.38 -2.96
CA GLN A 178 -3.85 18.36 -2.98
C GLN A 178 -4.48 18.09 -1.61
N LEU A 179 -3.86 18.56 -0.51
CA LEU A 179 -4.29 18.22 0.85
C LEU A 179 -5.75 18.62 1.10
N ASP A 180 -6.17 19.81 0.69
CA ASP A 180 -7.54 20.29 0.89
C ASP A 180 -8.55 19.45 0.08
N LEU A 181 -8.22 19.13 -1.17
CA LEU A 181 -9.08 18.31 -2.04
C LEU A 181 -9.24 16.90 -1.48
N ILE A 182 -8.17 16.31 -0.94
CA ILE A 182 -8.20 14.99 -0.33
C ILE A 182 -9.01 15.00 0.97
N ASP A 183 -8.97 16.08 1.73
CA ASP A 183 -9.82 16.26 2.91
C ASP A 183 -11.29 16.34 2.55
N VAL A 184 -11.62 17.13 1.52
CA VAL A 184 -12.99 17.22 1.01
C VAL A 184 -13.46 15.85 0.52
N LEU A 185 -12.64 15.13 -0.26
CA LEU A 185 -12.96 13.78 -0.71
C LEU A 185 -13.16 12.83 0.48
N ASN A 186 -12.25 12.84 1.46
CA ASN A 186 -12.33 11.95 2.62
C ASN A 186 -13.63 12.15 3.40
N ARG A 187 -14.08 13.40 3.60
CA ARG A 187 -15.38 13.68 4.22
C ARG A 187 -16.55 13.08 3.43
N LYS A 188 -16.51 13.12 2.09
CA LYS A 188 -17.55 12.48 1.25
C LYS A 188 -17.52 10.95 1.34
N LEU A 189 -16.34 10.37 1.53
CA LEU A 189 -16.14 8.93 1.63
C LEU A 189 -16.43 8.35 3.03
N GLU A 190 -16.62 9.18 4.06
CA GLU A 190 -16.81 8.75 5.46
C GLU A 190 -17.97 7.76 5.65
N ARG A 191 -19.02 7.86 4.83
CA ARG A 191 -20.20 6.99 4.89
C ARG A 191 -20.04 5.70 4.09
N MET A 192 -18.98 5.56 3.30
CA MET A 192 -18.75 4.36 2.48
C MET A 192 -18.01 3.28 3.28
N PRO A 193 -18.18 1.98 2.98
CA PRO A 193 -17.30 0.94 3.50
C PRO A 193 -15.83 1.20 3.14
N PHE A 194 -14.88 0.86 4.03
CA PHE A 194 -13.46 1.23 3.88
C PHE A 194 -12.85 0.73 2.56
N TYR A 195 -13.14 -0.51 2.16
CA TYR A 195 -12.61 -1.11 0.94
C TYR A 195 -13.01 -0.34 -0.33
N ARG A 196 -14.23 0.25 -0.37
CA ARG A 196 -14.66 1.13 -1.47
C ARG A 196 -13.89 2.45 -1.48
N ARG A 197 -13.55 3.00 -0.30
CA ARG A 197 -12.79 4.27 -0.18
C ARG A 197 -11.40 4.17 -0.80
N ILE A 198 -10.74 3.03 -0.68
CA ILE A 198 -9.38 2.81 -1.21
C ILE A 198 -9.35 3.06 -2.73
N ARG A 199 -10.35 2.55 -3.46
CA ARG A 199 -10.43 2.68 -4.92
C ARG A 199 -10.48 4.14 -5.35
N TYR A 200 -11.33 4.95 -4.72
CA TYR A 200 -11.43 6.39 -5.03
C TYR A 200 -10.14 7.15 -4.73
N ARG A 201 -9.52 6.88 -3.57
CA ARG A 201 -8.26 7.54 -3.17
C ARG A 201 -7.11 7.22 -4.12
N ARG A 202 -6.96 5.94 -4.49
CA ARG A 202 -5.90 5.45 -5.38
C ARG A 202 -5.94 6.14 -6.74
N THR A 203 -7.13 6.51 -7.22
CA THR A 203 -7.31 7.14 -8.53
C THR A 203 -7.38 8.66 -8.46
N PHE A 204 -7.83 9.24 -7.35
CA PHE A 204 -8.00 10.69 -7.23
C PHE A 204 -6.66 11.44 -7.14
N ILE A 205 -5.73 10.91 -6.35
CA ILE A 205 -4.40 11.51 -6.16
C ILE A 205 -3.63 11.65 -7.49
N PRO A 206 -3.45 10.58 -8.29
CA PRO A 206 -2.76 10.71 -9.58
C PRO A 206 -3.56 11.59 -10.54
N PHE A 207 -4.90 11.50 -10.56
CA PHE A 207 -5.74 12.37 -11.39
C PHE A 207 -5.48 13.86 -11.13
N CYS A 208 -5.42 14.29 -9.86
CA CYS A 208 -5.09 15.67 -9.54
C CYS A 208 -3.64 16.03 -9.91
N ALA A 209 -2.69 15.12 -9.69
CA ALA A 209 -1.28 15.35 -10.00
C ALA A 209 -1.04 15.48 -11.52
N ASP A 210 -1.70 14.65 -12.33
CA ASP A 210 -1.54 14.64 -13.78
C ASP A 210 -2.09 15.93 -14.42
N ILE A 211 -3.15 16.51 -13.84
CA ILE A 211 -3.80 17.71 -14.39
C ILE A 211 -3.15 19.00 -13.88
N LEU A 212 -2.88 19.09 -12.58
CA LEU A 212 -2.45 20.34 -11.95
C LEU A 212 -1.00 20.32 -11.47
N GLY A 213 -0.33 19.17 -11.52
CA GLY A 213 0.96 18.98 -10.86
C GLY A 213 0.85 19.11 -9.34
N GLY A 214 1.98 19.44 -8.72
CA GLY A 214 2.03 19.82 -7.32
C GLY A 214 3.45 19.83 -6.76
N THR A 215 3.55 20.34 -5.54
CA THR A 215 4.79 20.42 -4.78
C THR A 215 4.85 19.28 -3.78
N LYS A 216 6.02 18.64 -3.64
CA LYS A 216 6.24 17.59 -2.63
C LYS A 216 6.02 18.17 -1.23
N ILE A 217 5.36 17.42 -0.35
CA ILE A 217 5.25 17.77 1.06
C ILE A 217 6.62 17.66 1.73
N GLU A 218 6.96 18.70 2.48
CA GLU A 218 8.21 18.82 3.22
C GLU A 218 8.00 18.49 4.71
N PHE A 219 9.07 18.06 5.37
CA PHE A 219 9.10 17.91 6.83
C PHE A 219 10.29 18.70 7.36
N GLU A 220 10.17 19.25 8.56
CA GLU A 220 11.23 20.05 9.16
C GLU A 220 12.42 19.19 9.57
N ARG A 221 13.63 19.72 9.37
CA ARG A 221 14.89 19.06 9.76
C ARG A 221 14.92 18.74 11.25
N GLY A 222 14.53 19.68 12.10
CA GLY A 222 14.47 19.47 13.55
C GLY A 222 13.59 18.29 13.93
N ALA A 223 12.38 18.21 13.34
CA ALA A 223 11.46 17.10 13.56
C ALA A 223 12.02 15.76 13.03
N ALA A 224 12.71 15.75 11.90
CA ALA A 224 13.34 14.55 11.36
C ALA A 224 14.50 14.05 12.25
N VAL A 225 15.32 14.97 12.79
CA VAL A 225 16.40 14.64 13.73
C VAL A 225 15.82 14.07 15.03
N GLU A 226 14.83 14.74 15.62
CA GLU A 226 14.17 14.27 16.85
C GLU A 226 13.54 12.88 16.64
N ALA A 227 12.83 12.71 15.52
CA ALA A 227 12.27 11.44 15.12
C ALA A 227 13.33 10.36 15.06
N PHE A 228 14.46 10.58 14.38
CA PHE A 228 15.55 9.60 14.28
C PHE A 228 16.21 9.29 15.64
N GLU A 229 16.51 10.30 16.44
CA GLU A 229 17.15 10.13 17.76
C GLU A 229 16.28 9.31 18.72
N SER A 230 14.95 9.40 18.61
CA SER A 230 14.04 8.55 19.40
C SER A 230 14.20 7.03 19.14
N TYR A 231 14.89 6.65 18.05
CA TYR A 231 15.21 5.26 17.69
C TYR A 231 16.69 4.90 17.89
N LYS A 232 17.50 5.77 18.50
CA LYS A 232 18.94 5.54 18.71
C LYS A 232 19.23 4.18 19.37
N GLY A 233 18.39 3.76 20.32
CA GLY A 233 18.53 2.46 21.00
C GLY A 233 18.41 1.26 20.06
N ILE A 234 17.43 1.24 19.14
CA ILE A 234 17.32 0.16 18.16
C ILE A 234 18.40 0.28 17.08
N ASN A 235 18.76 1.50 16.66
CA ASN A 235 19.83 1.71 15.68
C ASN A 235 21.21 1.27 16.21
N GLY A 236 21.49 1.47 17.50
CA GLY A 236 22.70 0.97 18.15
C GLY A 236 22.72 -0.56 18.24
N TRP A 237 21.58 -1.18 18.60
CA TRP A 237 21.46 -2.64 18.61
C TRP A 237 21.63 -3.24 17.20
N LEU A 238 20.99 -2.66 16.19
CA LEU A 238 21.12 -3.10 14.79
C LEU A 238 22.57 -2.99 14.31
N ARG A 239 23.24 -1.88 14.57
CA ARG A 239 24.67 -1.74 14.27
C ARG A 239 25.48 -2.86 14.93
N ALA A 240 25.37 -3.00 16.25
CA ALA A 240 26.17 -3.97 16.99
C ALA A 240 25.97 -5.41 16.53
N THR A 241 24.76 -5.75 16.09
CA THR A 241 24.39 -7.13 15.71
C THR A 241 24.48 -7.43 14.22
N ARG A 242 24.43 -6.40 13.34
CA ARG A 242 24.32 -6.58 11.89
C ARG A 242 25.42 -5.90 11.08
N ASP A 243 26.00 -4.83 11.59
CA ASP A 243 27.03 -4.06 10.88
C ASP A 243 27.94 -3.33 11.86
N ALA A 244 28.72 -4.09 12.63
CA ALA A 244 29.58 -3.54 13.68
C ALA A 244 30.73 -2.68 13.12
N ALA A 245 31.15 -2.96 11.89
CA ALA A 245 32.20 -2.22 11.18
C ALA A 245 31.67 -0.97 10.45
N GLY A 246 30.35 -0.85 10.30
CA GLY A 246 29.70 0.29 9.65
C GLY A 246 29.68 1.58 10.47
N PRO A 247 28.86 2.55 10.04
CA PRO A 247 28.76 3.86 10.69
C PRO A 247 28.36 3.77 12.16
N PRO A 248 28.51 4.84 12.97
CA PRO A 248 28.23 4.83 14.41
C PRO A 248 26.81 4.40 14.83
N LEU A 249 25.85 4.46 13.89
CA LEU A 249 24.49 3.93 14.03
C LEU A 249 24.15 3.09 12.79
N PHE A 250 23.11 2.27 12.87
CA PHE A 250 22.72 1.42 11.74
C PHE A 250 22.34 2.22 10.48
N PHE A 251 21.87 3.45 10.60
CA PHE A 251 21.64 4.34 9.44
C PHE A 251 22.55 5.57 9.54
N ASN A 252 22.81 6.21 8.39
CA ASN A 252 23.47 7.51 8.38
C ASN A 252 22.57 8.59 9.02
N ALA A 253 23.21 9.57 9.66
CA ALA A 253 22.55 10.71 10.29
C ALA A 253 22.61 11.96 9.38
N ASP A 254 22.40 11.76 8.07
CA ASP A 254 22.37 12.86 7.10
C ASP A 254 20.94 13.39 6.91
N PHE A 255 20.71 14.61 7.37
CA PHE A 255 19.41 15.31 7.28
C PHE A 255 19.45 16.51 6.33
N SER A 256 20.47 16.59 5.46
CA SER A 256 20.64 17.69 4.52
C SER A 256 19.46 17.84 3.55
N ASP A 257 18.79 16.74 3.21
CA ASP A 257 17.57 16.70 2.38
C ASP A 257 16.35 17.38 3.01
N TYR A 258 16.36 17.62 4.33
CA TYR A 258 15.25 18.28 5.02
C TYR A 258 15.48 19.80 5.12
N PRO A 259 14.47 20.63 4.80
CA PRO A 259 14.54 22.06 5.03
C PRO A 259 14.52 22.37 6.53
N GLU A 260 15.12 23.48 6.93
CA GLU A 260 15.03 23.96 8.32
C GLU A 260 13.59 24.31 8.71
N VAL A 261 12.82 24.88 7.77
CA VAL A 261 11.41 25.20 7.93
C VAL A 261 10.64 24.63 6.75
N ALA A 262 9.66 23.79 7.03
CA ALA A 262 8.85 23.15 5.99
C ALA A 262 7.86 24.15 5.40
N ARG A 263 7.83 24.27 4.07
CA ARG A 263 6.92 25.18 3.37
C ARG A 263 5.75 24.39 2.80
N ASN A 264 4.78 24.09 3.66
CA ASN A 264 3.57 23.31 3.32
C ASN A 264 2.29 24.17 3.20
N ASP A 265 2.46 25.47 2.91
CA ASP A 265 1.39 26.46 2.79
C ASP A 265 0.85 26.60 1.36
N ARG A 266 1.46 25.92 0.38
CA ARG A 266 0.99 25.97 -1.01
C ARG A 266 -0.39 25.35 -1.16
N ARG A 267 -1.20 26.00 -1.98
CA ARG A 267 -2.59 25.66 -2.27
C ARG A 267 -2.87 25.90 -3.75
N TYR A 268 -3.67 25.04 -4.38
CA TYR A 268 -4.13 25.30 -5.75
C TYR A 268 -4.84 26.66 -5.82
N THR A 269 -4.61 27.48 -6.85
CA THR A 269 -5.37 28.71 -7.02
C THR A 269 -6.83 28.41 -7.38
N LEU A 270 -7.70 29.41 -7.28
CA LEU A 270 -9.09 29.26 -7.72
C LEU A 270 -9.15 28.88 -9.21
N ASP A 271 -8.35 29.50 -10.06
CA ASP A 271 -8.29 29.20 -11.50
C ASP A 271 -7.87 27.75 -11.77
N GLN A 272 -6.89 27.24 -11.02
CA GLN A 272 -6.48 25.83 -11.11
C GLN A 272 -7.62 24.88 -10.70
N LEU A 273 -8.38 25.22 -9.66
CA LEU A 273 -9.53 24.44 -9.24
C LEU A 273 -10.67 24.51 -10.27
N VAL A 274 -10.94 25.68 -10.86
CA VAL A 274 -11.93 25.84 -11.93
C VAL A 274 -11.52 25.03 -13.16
N HIS A 275 -10.22 25.01 -13.50
CA HIS A 275 -9.71 24.15 -14.57
C HIS A 275 -9.95 22.67 -14.27
N LEU A 276 -9.63 22.20 -13.06
CA LEU A 276 -9.88 20.82 -12.66
C LEU A 276 -11.38 20.47 -12.67
N GLN A 277 -12.23 21.39 -12.21
CA GLN A 277 -13.69 21.25 -12.32
C GLN A 277 -14.15 21.08 -13.77
N SER A 278 -13.61 21.89 -14.69
CA SER A 278 -13.89 21.80 -16.12
C SER A 278 -13.51 20.43 -16.69
N VAL A 279 -12.32 19.91 -16.34
CA VAL A 279 -11.87 18.58 -16.77
C VAL A 279 -12.79 17.47 -16.24
N VAL A 280 -13.15 17.51 -14.96
CA VAL A 280 -14.09 16.53 -14.36
C VAL A 280 -15.45 16.59 -15.05
N ALA A 281 -15.97 17.79 -15.30
CA ALA A 281 -17.24 17.98 -15.99
C ALA A 281 -17.19 17.48 -17.45
N GLY A 282 -16.07 17.69 -18.14
CA GLY A 282 -15.82 17.15 -19.49
C GLY A 282 -15.90 15.63 -19.53
N ARG A 283 -15.16 14.96 -18.64
CA ARG A 283 -15.17 13.49 -18.54
C ARG A 283 -16.55 12.92 -18.20
N LEU A 284 -17.30 13.58 -17.32
CA LEU A 284 -18.69 13.18 -17.04
C LEU A 284 -19.54 13.22 -18.31
N ARG A 285 -19.45 14.29 -19.11
CA ARG A 285 -20.19 14.40 -20.38
C ARG A 285 -19.78 13.35 -21.41
N GLU A 286 -18.48 13.05 -21.52
CA GLU A 286 -17.96 12.00 -22.41
C GLU A 286 -18.53 10.62 -22.07
N LEU A 287 -18.82 10.37 -20.79
CA LEU A 287 -19.48 9.14 -20.32
C LEU A 287 -21.01 9.21 -20.34
N GLY A 288 -21.61 10.27 -20.90
CA GLY A 288 -23.07 10.47 -20.93
C GLY A 288 -23.69 10.79 -19.57
N LEU A 289 -22.89 11.22 -18.58
CA LEU A 289 -23.36 11.57 -17.24
C LEU A 289 -23.68 13.06 -17.14
N THR A 290 -24.77 13.37 -16.45
CA THR A 290 -25.12 14.75 -16.11
C THR A 290 -24.13 15.27 -15.07
N ALA A 291 -23.30 16.24 -15.49
CA ALA A 291 -22.46 16.97 -14.56
C ALA A 291 -23.34 17.70 -13.53
N PRO A 292 -22.95 17.74 -12.24
CA PRO A 292 -23.65 18.58 -11.28
C PRO A 292 -23.68 20.04 -11.75
N PRO A 293 -24.58 20.89 -11.24
CA PRO A 293 -24.54 22.32 -11.52
C PRO A 293 -23.16 22.87 -11.17
N VAL A 294 -22.59 23.66 -12.08
CA VAL A 294 -21.29 24.30 -11.85
C VAL A 294 -21.40 25.12 -10.57
N ALA A 295 -20.51 24.85 -9.63
CA ALA A 295 -20.46 25.59 -8.38
C ALA A 295 -20.25 27.09 -8.64
N ASP A 296 -20.79 27.93 -7.75
CA ASP A 296 -20.40 29.34 -7.72
C ASP A 296 -18.88 29.44 -7.62
N GLN A 297 -18.28 30.01 -8.66
CA GLN A 297 -16.83 30.15 -8.81
C GLN A 297 -16.28 31.21 -7.84
N GLY A 298 -17.13 31.99 -7.16
CA GLY A 298 -16.70 32.94 -6.13
C GLY A 298 -16.09 32.30 -4.88
N SER A 299 -16.21 30.99 -4.69
CA SER A 299 -15.68 30.29 -3.51
C SER A 299 -14.87 29.04 -3.85
N ARG A 300 -13.62 29.03 -3.38
CA ARG A 300 -12.70 27.87 -3.44
C ARG A 300 -13.35 26.60 -2.87
N ASP A 301 -14.02 26.71 -1.72
CA ASP A 301 -14.63 25.57 -1.05
C ASP A 301 -15.79 24.98 -1.84
N ASN A 302 -16.57 25.82 -2.53
CA ASN A 302 -17.65 25.37 -3.41
C ASN A 302 -17.09 24.59 -4.60
N VAL A 303 -16.01 25.08 -5.23
CA VAL A 303 -15.35 24.40 -6.35
C VAL A 303 -14.72 23.06 -5.90
N MET A 304 -14.03 23.03 -4.76
CA MET A 304 -13.47 21.77 -4.23
C MET A 304 -14.56 20.74 -3.89
N ASN A 305 -15.67 21.18 -3.26
CA ASN A 305 -16.82 20.33 -2.97
C ASN A 305 -17.46 19.77 -4.24
N TYR A 306 -17.57 20.58 -5.29
CA TYR A 306 -18.02 20.13 -6.61
C TYR A 306 -17.10 19.03 -7.14
N ILE A 307 -15.78 19.28 -7.19
CA ILE A 307 -14.80 18.35 -7.75
C ILE A 307 -14.91 16.99 -7.06
N ALA A 308 -14.88 16.96 -5.72
CA ALA A 308 -14.98 15.71 -4.97
C ALA A 308 -16.33 14.99 -5.19
N SER A 309 -17.43 15.74 -5.26
CA SER A 309 -18.77 15.16 -5.43
C SER A 309 -18.99 14.63 -6.86
N ALA A 310 -18.44 15.31 -7.86
CA ALA A 310 -18.50 14.93 -9.27
C ALA A 310 -17.55 13.75 -9.60
N PHE A 311 -16.42 13.66 -8.89
CA PHE A 311 -15.44 12.58 -9.09
C PHE A 311 -15.97 11.19 -8.68
N ILE A 312 -16.79 11.11 -7.63
CA ILE A 312 -17.35 9.83 -7.15
C ILE A 312 -18.20 9.11 -8.22
N PRO A 313 -19.24 9.72 -8.82
CA PRO A 313 -20.01 9.07 -9.88
C PRO A 313 -19.19 8.84 -11.15
N LEU A 314 -18.28 9.75 -11.51
CA LEU A 314 -17.35 9.56 -12.62
C LEU A 314 -16.59 8.23 -12.48
N ARG A 315 -15.94 8.03 -11.34
CA ARG A 315 -15.19 6.80 -11.08
C ARG A 315 -16.06 5.57 -11.00
N LYS A 316 -17.28 5.67 -10.47
CA LYS A 316 -18.21 4.52 -10.42
C LYS A 316 -18.44 3.96 -11.83
N VAL A 317 -18.77 4.84 -12.79
CA VAL A 317 -19.03 4.43 -14.18
C VAL A 317 -17.75 3.94 -14.87
N GLU A 318 -16.61 4.58 -14.66
CA GLU A 318 -15.33 4.10 -15.21
C GLU A 318 -14.99 2.68 -14.69
N PHE A 319 -15.28 2.38 -13.42
CA PHE A 319 -15.06 1.05 -12.86
C PHE A 319 -16.05 0.01 -13.41
N GLU A 320 -17.32 0.37 -13.57
CA GLU A 320 -18.33 -0.50 -14.16
C GLU A 320 -18.00 -0.84 -15.62
N SER A 321 -17.59 0.15 -16.40
CA SER A 321 -17.13 -0.03 -17.79
C SER A 321 -15.89 -0.91 -17.88
N ALA A 322 -14.89 -0.70 -17.01
CA ALA A 322 -13.70 -1.54 -16.98
C ALA A 322 -14.02 -3.00 -16.60
N ARG A 323 -14.94 -3.20 -15.64
CA ARG A 323 -15.43 -4.54 -15.25
C ARG A 323 -16.19 -5.22 -16.39
N ALA A 324 -17.05 -4.49 -17.10
CA ALA A 324 -17.77 -5.01 -18.27
C ALA A 324 -16.80 -5.45 -19.38
N LEU A 325 -15.78 -4.64 -19.67
CA LEU A 325 -14.75 -4.99 -20.66
C LEU A 325 -13.96 -6.24 -20.27
N LEU A 326 -13.56 -6.36 -19.00
CA LEU A 326 -12.88 -7.55 -18.48
C LEU A 326 -13.78 -8.80 -18.56
N LYS A 327 -15.09 -8.67 -18.24
CA LYS A 327 -16.05 -9.77 -18.38
C LYS A 327 -16.20 -10.19 -19.85
N SER A 328 -16.30 -9.25 -20.78
CA SER A 328 -16.34 -9.54 -22.23
C SER A 328 -15.07 -10.26 -22.68
N ARG A 329 -13.89 -9.76 -22.32
CA ARG A 329 -12.62 -10.38 -22.71
C ARG A 329 -12.47 -11.80 -22.16
N LYS A 330 -12.85 -12.04 -20.90
CA LYS A 330 -12.86 -13.39 -20.32
C LYS A 330 -13.84 -14.31 -21.04
N ALA A 331 -15.00 -13.80 -21.46
CA ALA A 331 -15.96 -14.58 -22.24
C ALA A 331 -15.40 -14.94 -23.63
N ASP A 332 -14.71 -14.00 -24.29
CA ASP A 332 -14.05 -14.24 -25.57
C ASP A 332 -12.88 -15.23 -25.44
N GLU A 333 -12.05 -15.10 -24.40
CA GLU A 333 -10.95 -16.03 -24.10
C GLU A 333 -11.47 -17.44 -23.79
N ARG A 334 -12.56 -17.54 -23.03
CA ARG A 334 -13.23 -18.81 -22.75
C ARG A 334 -13.79 -19.44 -24.02
N LYS A 335 -14.50 -18.67 -24.85
CA LYS A 335 -15.04 -19.13 -26.13
C LYS A 335 -13.94 -19.62 -27.06
N LEU A 336 -12.83 -18.90 -27.15
CA LEU A 336 -11.67 -19.31 -27.95
C LEU A 336 -11.06 -20.62 -27.44
N ALA A 337 -10.95 -20.79 -26.12
CA ALA A 337 -10.47 -22.05 -25.54
C ALA A 337 -11.43 -23.22 -25.83
N GLU A 338 -12.75 -23.00 -25.72
CA GLU A 338 -13.78 -23.98 -26.10
C GLU A 338 -13.68 -24.36 -27.59
N ASP A 339 -13.53 -23.39 -28.49
CA ASP A 339 -13.36 -23.60 -29.93
C ASP A 339 -12.06 -24.37 -30.28
N LEU A 340 -11.03 -24.25 -29.43
CA LEU A 340 -9.76 -24.97 -29.55
C LEU A 340 -9.76 -26.34 -28.84
N GLY A 341 -10.87 -26.74 -28.21
CA GLY A 341 -10.95 -27.98 -27.43
C GLY A 341 -10.08 -27.98 -26.17
N LEU A 342 -9.71 -26.79 -25.67
CA LEU A 342 -8.95 -26.61 -24.43
C LEU A 342 -9.93 -26.55 -23.24
N SER A 343 -9.63 -27.30 -22.18
CA SER A 343 -10.41 -27.27 -20.94
C SER A 343 -10.18 -25.96 -20.17
N THR A 344 -11.23 -25.16 -19.98
CA THR A 344 -11.19 -23.94 -19.15
C THR A 344 -11.61 -24.26 -17.71
N THR A 345 -10.70 -24.81 -16.90
CA THR A 345 -10.96 -25.13 -15.48
C THR A 345 -10.50 -24.07 -14.49
N GLU A 346 -10.08 -22.88 -14.93
CA GLU A 346 -9.71 -21.79 -14.00
C GLU A 346 -10.91 -20.85 -13.75
N ASP A 347 -11.60 -21.08 -12.64
CA ASP A 347 -12.66 -20.23 -12.11
C ASP A 347 -12.03 -18.97 -11.46
N VAL A 348 -11.64 -18.00 -12.28
CA VAL A 348 -11.01 -16.74 -11.80
C VAL A 348 -12.08 -15.69 -11.42
N SER A 349 -13.16 -16.09 -10.74
CA SER A 349 -14.30 -15.21 -10.39
C SER A 349 -14.06 -14.28 -9.20
N ASP A 350 -13.05 -14.54 -8.36
CA ASP A 350 -13.13 -14.11 -6.96
C ASP A 350 -12.62 -12.69 -6.63
N PHE A 351 -12.25 -11.87 -7.62
CA PHE A 351 -11.70 -10.53 -7.34
C PHE A 351 -12.64 -9.34 -7.62
N TYR A 352 -13.81 -9.55 -8.22
CA TYR A 352 -14.70 -8.43 -8.59
C TYR A 352 -16.19 -8.60 -8.30
N ASP A 353 -16.64 -9.76 -7.84
CA ASP A 353 -18.04 -9.97 -7.43
C ASP A 353 -18.16 -9.81 -5.91
N GLU A 354 -18.15 -8.56 -5.44
CA GLU A 354 -18.72 -8.21 -4.13
C GLU A 354 -19.98 -7.36 -4.38
N ASP A 355 -21.10 -7.89 -3.90
CA ASP A 355 -22.47 -7.38 -4.06
C ASP A 355 -22.62 -5.88 -3.76
N ASP A 356 -23.26 -5.18 -4.70
CA ASP A 356 -23.86 -3.87 -4.45
C ASP A 356 -25.21 -4.05 -3.74
N GLY A 357 -25.13 -4.28 -2.43
CA GLY A 357 -26.17 -3.92 -1.46
C GLY A 357 -25.97 -2.50 -0.94
#